data_AF-A0A2P5DIT3-F1
#
_entry.id   AF-A0A2P5DIT3-F1
#
_cell.length_a   1.000
_cell.length_b   1.000
_cell.length_c   1.000
_cell.angle_alpha   90.00
_cell.angle_beta   90.00
_cell.angle_gamma   90.00
#
_symmetry.space_group_name_H-M   'P 1'
#
loop_
_entity.id
_entity.type
_entity.pdbx_description
1 polymer ?
#
loop_
_entity_poly.entity_id
_entity_poly.type
_entity_poly.pdbx_seq_one_letter_code
_entity_poly.pdbx_strand_id
1 'polypeptide(L)'
;MGEILKDKWGVEVDNVRLWRARREVRGDLEDDHKKSWSKLRMYAEMVLRTNPGSIAKISSEFVGEPDENGTRQAPRFKRIFICYDGVKKGFLNGCRPFLGVDGCHLKGIYEGILLSAIALDANL
;
A
#
# COMPACT_ATOMS: atom_id res chain seq x y z
N MET A 1 20.37 -5.95 -19.79
CA MET A 1 19.04 -6.44 -20.25
C MET A 1 19.11 -6.93 -21.69
N GLY A 2 19.65 -6.15 -22.64
CA GLY A 2 19.84 -6.61 -24.03
C GLY A 2 20.76 -7.83 -24.16
N GLU A 3 21.88 -7.86 -23.44
CA GLU A 3 22.78 -9.03 -23.40
C GLU A 3 22.09 -10.29 -22.84
N ILE A 4 21.24 -10.15 -21.82
CA ILE A 4 20.49 -11.27 -21.21
C ILE A 4 19.49 -11.86 -22.22
N LEU A 5 18.86 -11.01 -23.03
CA LEU A 5 17.90 -11.45 -24.06
C LEU A 5 18.60 -12.13 -25.23
N LYS A 6 19.80 -11.66 -25.60
CA LYS A 6 20.65 -12.28 -26.62
C LYS A 6 21.18 -13.63 -26.15
N ASP A 7 21.65 -13.73 -24.90
CA ASP A 7 22.21 -14.94 -24.31
C ASP A 7 21.14 -16.03 -24.08
N LYS A 8 19.96 -15.67 -23.57
CA LYS A 8 18.90 -16.65 -23.28
C LYS A 8 18.01 -17.00 -24.46
N TRP A 9 17.81 -16.09 -25.41
CA TRP A 9 16.80 -16.24 -26.46
C TRP A 9 17.32 -15.98 -27.88
N GLY A 10 18.60 -15.63 -28.05
CA GLY A 10 19.20 -15.32 -29.34
C GLY A 10 18.66 -14.03 -29.98
N VAL A 11 17.88 -13.24 -29.25
CA VAL A 11 17.22 -12.04 -29.78
C VAL A 11 18.06 -10.80 -29.47
N GLU A 12 18.53 -10.14 -30.52
CA GLU A 12 19.24 -8.88 -30.42
C GLU A 12 18.26 -7.72 -30.55
N VAL A 13 18.13 -6.92 -29.48
CA VAL A 13 17.19 -5.80 -29.41
C VAL A 13 17.95 -4.51 -29.20
N ASP A 14 17.62 -3.50 -30.01
CA ASP A 14 18.17 -2.15 -29.87
C ASP A 14 17.85 -1.54 -28.49
N ASN A 15 18.81 -0.80 -27.94
CA ASN A 15 18.69 -0.19 -26.61
C ASN A 15 17.54 0.82 -26.51
N VAL A 16 17.22 1.54 -27.59
CA VAL A 16 16.08 2.48 -27.61
C VAL A 16 14.76 1.72 -27.54
N ARG A 17 14.66 0.57 -28.22
CA ARG A 17 13.48 -0.31 -28.13
C ARG A 17 13.31 -0.89 -26.72
N LEU A 18 14.39 -1.36 -26.10
CA LEU A 18 14.36 -1.86 -24.72
C LEU A 18 13.95 -0.77 -23.72
N TRP A 19 14.46 0.44 -23.89
CA TRP A 19 14.09 1.58 -23.06
C TRP A 19 12.61 1.94 -23.21
N ARG A 20 12.08 1.97 -24.44
CA ARG A 20 10.66 2.24 -24.71
C ARG A 20 9.75 1.20 -24.08
N ALA A 21 10.03 -0.09 -24.29
CA ALA A 21 9.27 -1.18 -23.70
C ALA A 21 9.28 -1.11 -22.16
N ARG A 22 10.44 -0.83 -21.56
CA ARG A 22 10.54 -0.65 -20.10
C ARG A 22 9.72 0.55 -19.60
N ARG A 23 9.68 1.64 -20.37
CA ARG A 23 8.91 2.84 -20.03
C ARG A 23 7.41 2.60 -20.10
N GLU A 24 6.95 1.87 -21.11
CA GLU A 24 5.54 1.51 -21.29
C GLU A 24 5.04 0.61 -20.16
N VAL A 25 5.75 -0.49 -19.89
CA VAL A 25 5.44 -1.39 -18.75
C VAL A 25 5.43 -0.63 -17.42
N ARG A 26 6.31 0.36 -17.24
CA ARG A 26 6.30 1.19 -16.04
C ARG A 26 5.07 2.09 -15.96
N GLY A 27 4.64 2.66 -17.09
CA GLY A 27 3.42 3.47 -17.16
C GLY A 27 2.16 2.66 -16.81
N ASP A 28 2.05 1.45 -17.35
CA ASP A 28 0.94 0.55 -17.04
C ASP A 28 0.90 0.18 -15.56
N LEU A 29 2.08 -0.13 -14.98
CA LEU A 29 2.22 -0.43 -13.56
C LEU A 29 1.81 0.78 -12.69
N GLU A 30 2.21 1.99 -13.06
CA GLU A 30 1.83 3.23 -12.38
C GLU A 30 0.31 3.42 -12.36
N ASP A 31 -0.36 3.20 -13.48
CA ASP A 31 -1.81 3.35 -13.58
C ASP A 31 -2.57 2.28 -12.78
N ASP A 32 -2.07 1.05 -12.73
CA ASP A 32 -2.66 0.00 -11.90
C ASP A 32 -2.47 0.25 -10.41
N HIS A 33 -1.33 0.81 -9.99
CA HIS A 33 -1.17 1.29 -8.62
C HIS A 33 -2.16 2.41 -8.30
N LYS A 34 -2.32 3.43 -9.15
CA LYS A 34 -3.31 4.52 -8.93
C LYS A 34 -4.72 3.96 -8.74
N LYS A 35 -5.13 3.00 -9.59
CA LYS A 35 -6.43 2.32 -9.48
C LYS A 35 -6.58 1.51 -8.19
N SER A 36 -5.49 0.97 -7.66
CA SER A 36 -5.51 0.22 -6.39
C SER A 36 -5.65 1.16 -5.20
N TRP A 37 -4.91 2.27 -5.20
CA TRP A 37 -4.99 3.31 -4.16
C TRP A 37 -6.36 3.97 -4.11
N SER A 38 -7.03 4.18 -5.25
CA SER A 38 -8.39 4.75 -5.28
C SER A 38 -9.43 3.86 -4.57
N LYS A 39 -9.18 2.55 -4.47
CA LYS A 39 -10.07 1.58 -3.81
C LYS A 39 -9.88 1.52 -2.29
N LEU A 40 -8.86 2.14 -1.70
CA LEU A 40 -8.59 2.02 -0.26
C LEU A 40 -9.75 2.47 0.63
N ARG A 41 -10.44 3.55 0.24
CA ARG A 41 -11.62 4.04 0.98
C ARG A 41 -12.75 3.01 0.94
N MET A 42 -13.01 2.45 -0.24
CA MET A 42 -14.00 1.38 -0.39
C MET A 42 -13.60 0.14 0.41
N TYR A 43 -12.31 -0.21 0.44
CA TYR A 43 -11.81 -1.33 1.21
C TYR A 43 -12.01 -1.13 2.72
N ALA A 44 -11.66 0.05 3.26
CA ALA A 44 -11.88 0.37 4.66
C ALA A 44 -13.37 0.27 5.03
N GLU A 45 -14.25 0.80 4.18
CA GLU A 45 -15.70 0.69 4.37
C GLU A 45 -16.19 -0.76 4.32
N MET A 46 -15.69 -1.55 3.37
CA MET A 46 -16.00 -2.98 3.25
C MET A 46 -15.56 -3.75 4.48
N VAL A 47 -14.39 -3.46 5.06
CA VAL A 47 -13.93 -4.07 6.32
C VAL A 47 -14.91 -3.79 7.46
N LEU A 48 -15.34 -2.53 7.63
CA LEU A 48 -16.31 -2.16 8.66
C LEU A 48 -17.66 -2.85 8.46
N ARG A 49 -18.11 -2.95 7.20
CA ARG A 49 -19.39 -3.58 6.84
C ARG A 49 -19.39 -5.09 7.05
N THR A 50 -18.30 -5.76 6.67
CA THR A 50 -18.20 -7.24 6.71
C THR A 50 -17.77 -7.76 8.08
N ASN A 51 -17.05 -6.96 8.87
CA ASN A 51 -16.56 -7.34 10.19
C ASN A 51 -16.96 -6.30 11.23
N PRO A 52 -18.24 -6.29 11.69
CA PRO A 52 -18.72 -5.38 12.72
C PRO A 52 -17.82 -5.39 13.97
N GLY A 53 -17.56 -4.20 14.53
CA GLY A 53 -16.66 -4.03 15.69
C GLY A 53 -15.18 -3.86 15.33
N SER A 54 -14.82 -4.06 14.06
CA SER A 54 -13.48 -3.74 13.54
C SER A 54 -13.29 -2.23 13.44
N ILE A 55 -12.04 -1.80 13.39
CA ILE A 55 -11.66 -0.40 13.24
C ILE A 55 -10.93 -0.26 11.91
N ALA A 56 -11.40 0.64 11.04
CA ALA A 56 -10.70 1.05 9.84
C ALA A 56 -10.74 2.59 9.75
N LYS A 57 -9.58 3.24 9.73
CA LYS A 57 -9.46 4.71 9.70
C LYS A 57 -8.44 5.14 8.67
N ILE A 58 -8.84 6.06 7.79
CA ILE A 58 -7.97 6.67 6.78
C ILE A 58 -7.76 8.14 7.16
N SER A 59 -6.51 8.58 7.13
CA SER A 59 -6.11 9.97 7.32
C SER A 59 -5.49 10.51 6.03
N SER A 60 -5.97 11.68 5.62
CA SER A 60 -5.49 12.41 4.45
C SER A 60 -5.27 13.88 4.79
N GLU A 61 -4.30 14.51 4.13
CA GLU A 61 -3.92 15.90 4.37
C GLU A 61 -3.94 16.70 3.07
N PHE A 62 -4.43 17.93 3.12
CA PHE A 62 -4.29 18.85 1.98
C PHE A 62 -2.84 19.34 1.93
N VAL A 63 -2.25 19.33 0.73
CA VAL A 63 -0.88 19.79 0.50
C VAL A 63 -0.95 21.01 -0.41
N GLY A 64 -0.29 22.09 0.01
CA GLY A 64 -0.26 23.36 -0.72
C GLY A 64 -1.43 24.29 -0.39
N GLU A 65 -1.28 25.54 -0.84
CA GLU A 65 -2.35 26.54 -0.78
C GLU A 65 -3.40 26.30 -1.88
N PRO A 66 -4.65 26.72 -1.65
CA PRO A 66 -5.63 26.75 -2.73
C PRO A 66 -5.12 27.60 -3.90
N ASP A 67 -5.53 27.24 -5.11
CA ASP A 67 -5.23 28.05 -6.29
C ASP A 67 -5.92 29.42 -6.23
N GLU A 68 -5.62 30.27 -7.21
CA GLU A 68 -6.21 31.60 -7.38
C GLU A 68 -7.75 31.60 -7.44
N ASN A 69 -8.37 30.46 -7.76
CA ASN A 69 -9.82 30.26 -7.79
C ASN A 69 -10.37 29.65 -6.49
N GLY A 70 -9.54 29.50 -5.45
CA GLY A 70 -9.91 28.89 -4.19
C GLY A 70 -10.00 27.36 -4.23
N THR A 71 -9.61 26.71 -5.33
CA THR A 71 -9.69 25.26 -5.51
C THR A 71 -8.47 24.60 -4.88
N ARG A 72 -8.71 23.59 -4.05
CA ARG A 72 -7.65 22.76 -3.46
C ARG A 72 -7.48 21.49 -4.26
N GLN A 73 -6.23 21.04 -4.38
CA GLN A 73 -5.94 19.70 -4.87
C GLN A 73 -6.57 18.64 -3.96
N ALA A 74 -6.81 17.46 -4.52
CA ALA A 74 -7.30 16.33 -3.74
C ALA A 74 -6.36 16.05 -2.56
N PRO A 75 -6.90 15.76 -1.36
CA PRO A 75 -6.07 15.55 -0.18
C PRO A 75 -5.18 14.32 -0.37
N ARG A 76 -3.89 14.48 -0.07
CA ARG A 76 -2.89 13.42 -0.15
C ARG A 76 -3.13 12.39 0.95
N PHE A 77 -3.04 11.12 0.60
CA PHE A 77 -3.07 10.05 1.58
C PHE A 77 -1.88 10.17 2.55
N LYS A 78 -2.14 10.02 3.85
CA LYS A 78 -1.11 10.03 4.90
C LYS A 78 -0.91 8.66 5.52
N ARG A 79 -1.99 8.03 5.97
CA ARG A 79 -1.95 6.73 6.66
C ARG A 79 -3.31 6.07 6.70
N ILE A 80 -3.31 4.75 6.82
CA ILE A 80 -4.46 3.92 7.12
C ILE A 80 -4.15 3.06 8.33
N PHE A 81 -5.14 2.88 9.21
CA PHE A 81 -5.08 1.94 10.31
C PHE A 81 -6.26 0.98 10.20
N ILE A 82 -5.99 -0.32 10.30
CA ILE A 82 -7.00 -1.38 10.29
C ILE A 82 -6.73 -2.32 11.46
N CYS A 83 -7.75 -2.58 12.27
CA CYS A 83 -7.71 -3.57 13.35
C CYS A 83 -9.02 -4.35 13.34
N TYR A 84 -8.93 -5.64 13.03
CA TYR A 84 -10.10 -6.52 13.02
C TYR A 84 -10.56 -6.84 14.44
N ASP A 85 -11.86 -6.90 14.64
CA ASP A 85 -12.46 -7.17 15.96
C ASP A 85 -11.99 -8.51 16.54
N GLY A 86 -11.90 -9.54 15.70
CA GLY A 86 -11.40 -10.86 16.11
C GLY A 86 -9.97 -10.81 16.64
N VAL A 87 -9.08 -10.06 15.98
CA VAL A 87 -7.67 -9.89 16.41
C VAL A 87 -7.61 -9.14 17.74
N LYS A 88 -8.38 -8.05 17.86
CA LYS A 88 -8.49 -7.26 19.10
C LYS A 88 -8.96 -8.12 20.28
N LYS A 89 -10.03 -8.91 20.08
CA LYS A 89 -10.58 -9.81 21.11
C LYS A 89 -9.61 -10.94 21.45
N GLY A 90 -8.97 -11.55 20.45
CA GLY A 90 -7.97 -12.59 20.65
C GLY A 90 -6.80 -12.09 21.50
N PHE A 91 -6.30 -10.88 21.20
CA PHE A 91 -5.25 -10.25 22.00
C PHE A 91 -5.68 -10.03 23.46
N LEU A 92 -6.84 -9.41 23.68
CA LEU A 92 -7.30 -9.07 25.04
C LEU A 92 -7.63 -10.29 25.90
N ASN A 93 -8.10 -11.38 25.28
CA ASN A 93 -8.57 -12.56 26.01
C ASN A 93 -7.54 -13.69 26.10
N GLY A 94 -6.58 -13.76 25.18
CA GLY A 94 -5.70 -14.93 25.01
C GLY A 94 -4.21 -14.62 24.89
N CYS A 95 -3.82 -13.38 24.62
CA CYS A 95 -2.40 -13.03 24.52
C CYS A 95 -1.87 -12.42 25.82
N ARG A 96 -0.54 -12.43 25.96
CA ARG A 96 0.14 -11.63 26.99
C ARG A 96 -0.08 -10.14 26.70
N PRO A 97 -0.06 -9.25 27.71
CA PRO A 97 -0.21 -7.80 27.53
C PRO A 97 1.07 -7.17 26.96
N PHE A 98 1.58 -7.75 25.89
CA PHE A 98 2.77 -7.33 25.17
C PHE A 98 2.45 -7.26 23.68
N LEU A 99 2.60 -6.05 23.12
CA LEU A 99 2.37 -5.77 21.72
C LEU A 99 3.68 -5.29 21.09
N GLY A 100 4.23 -6.07 20.18
CA GLY A 100 5.33 -5.65 19.31
C GLY A 100 4.79 -5.00 18.05
N VAL A 101 5.54 -4.07 17.47
CA VAL A 101 5.24 -3.49 16.16
C VAL A 101 6.47 -3.62 15.29
N ASP A 102 6.31 -4.22 14.11
CA ASP A 102 7.36 -4.34 13.09
C ASP A 102 6.98 -3.52 11.86
N GLY A 103 7.98 -3.05 11.11
CA GLY A 103 7.81 -2.16 9.96
C GLY A 103 8.52 -2.66 8.71
N CYS A 104 7.77 -2.83 7.62
CA CYS A 104 8.30 -3.17 6.31
C CYS A 104 8.25 -1.97 5.37
N HIS A 105 9.39 -1.60 4.78
CA HIS A 105 9.44 -0.53 3.78
C HIS A 105 8.90 -1.03 2.44
N LEU A 106 7.86 -0.37 1.93
CA LEU A 106 7.26 -0.68 0.64
C LEU A 106 8.18 -0.17 -0.47
N LYS A 107 8.58 -1.08 -1.37
CA LYS A 107 9.30 -0.74 -2.61
C LYS A 107 8.29 -0.61 -3.74
N GLY A 108 8.25 0.55 -4.39
CA GLY A 108 7.34 0.82 -5.50
C GLY A 108 7.30 2.30 -5.83
N ILE A 109 6.38 2.70 -6.71
CA ILE A 109 6.17 4.11 -7.08
C ILE A 109 5.65 4.92 -5.89
N TYR A 110 4.92 4.26 -4.98
CA TYR A 110 4.41 4.85 -3.76
C TYR A 110 5.21 4.27 -2.58
N GLU A 111 6.16 5.06 -2.10
CA GLU A 111 6.98 4.71 -0.93
C GLU A 111 6.15 4.79 0.35
N GLY A 112 6.53 4.02 1.36
CA GLY A 112 5.86 4.03 2.65
C GLY A 112 6.35 2.91 3.57
N ILE A 113 5.79 2.87 4.77
CA ILE A 113 6.08 1.82 5.77
C ILE A 113 4.78 1.12 6.09
N LEU A 114 4.75 -0.20 5.88
CA LEU A 114 3.69 -1.07 6.36
C LEU A 114 4.04 -1.52 7.78
N LEU A 115 3.29 -1.03 8.77
CA LEU A 115 3.42 -1.45 10.15
C LEU A 115 2.50 -2.64 10.44
N SER A 116 3.03 -3.66 11.09
CA SER A 116 2.28 -4.83 11.56
C SER A 116 2.42 -4.95 13.08
N ALA A 117 1.32 -5.22 13.77
CA ALA A 117 1.32 -5.49 15.20
C ALA A 117 1.38 -7.00 15.44
N ILE A 118 2.29 -7.43 16.33
CA ILE A 118 2.48 -8.82 16.75
C ILE A 118 2.25 -8.93 18.26
N ALA A 119 1.70 -10.06 18.70
CA ALA A 119 1.47 -10.35 20.11
C ALA A 119 1.96 -11.77 20.43
N LEU A 120 2.31 -12.00 21.69
CA LEU A 120 2.71 -13.32 22.19
C LEU A 120 1.49 -14.03 22.77
N ASP A 121 1.29 -15.29 22.38
CA ASP A 121 0.26 -16.15 22.97
C ASP A 121 0.53 -16.37 24.47
N ALA A 122 -0.52 -16.55 25.25
CA ALA A 122 -0.39 -16.77 26.70
C ALA A 122 0.13 -18.17 27.04
N ASN A 123 -0.02 -19.16 26.15
CA ASN A 123 0.47 -20.52 26.39
C ASN A 123 2.01 -20.57 26.43
N LEU A 124 2.52 -20.97 27.60
CA LEU A 124 3.87 -21.49 27.84
C LEU A 124 3.73 -22.73 28.70
#